data_AF-A0A421K4T7-F1
#
_entry.id   AF-A0A421K4T7-F1
#
_cell.length_a   1.000
_cell.length_b   1.000
_cell.length_c   1.000
_cell.angle_alpha   90.00
_cell.angle_beta   90.00
_cell.angle_gamma   90.00
#
_symmetry.space_group_name_H-M   'P 1'
#
loop_
_entity.id
_entity.type
_entity.pdbx_description
1 polymer ?
#
loop_
_entity_poly.entity_id
_entity_poly.type
_entity_poly.pdbx_seq_one_letter_code
_entity_poly.pdbx_strand_id
1 'polypeptide(L)' 'MGQVTIYLEEEIEQKMVAAAKSAHLSKSKWISKIIQEKVSNEWPQSIVDMAGAWEEFPDIQDIRSNNGNDIEREAL' A
#
# COMPACT_ATOMS: atom_id res chain seq x y z
N MET A 1 -6.62 -13.73 24.96
CA MET A 1 -6.23 -13.62 23.53
C MET A 1 -7.02 -14.66 22.75
N GLY A 2 -7.55 -14.30 21.58
CA GLY A 2 -8.27 -15.24 20.72
C GLY A 2 -7.30 -16.16 19.98
N GLN A 3 -7.58 -17.46 19.96
CA GLN A 3 -6.87 -18.43 19.13
C GLN A 3 -7.71 -18.70 17.89
N VAL A 4 -7.06 -18.71 16.72
CA VAL A 4 -7.71 -18.96 15.43
C VAL A 4 -6.98 -20.12 14.76
N THR A 5 -7.75 -21.10 14.27
CA THR A 5 -7.26 -22.18 13.41
C THR A 5 -7.85 -21.96 12.02
N ILE A 6 -6.99 -21.86 11.01
CA ILE A 6 -7.40 -21.67 9.61
C ILE A 6 -6.81 -22.79 8.75
N TYR A 7 -7.59 -23.21 7.76
CA TYR A 7 -7.10 -24.07 6.69
C TYR A 7 -6.44 -23.20 5.62
N LEU A 8 -5.25 -23.60 5.19
CA LEU A 8 -4.51 -22.98 4.11
C LEU A 8 -4.18 -24.06 3.09
N GLU A 9 -4.34 -23.74 1.81
CA GLU A 9 -3.79 -24.57 0.75
C GLU A 9 -2.26 -24.59 0.86
N GLU A 10 -1.64 -25.69 0.45
CA GLU A 10 -0.21 -25.91 0.64
C GLU A 10 0.64 -24.80 -0.02
N GLU A 11 0.25 -24.36 -1.22
CA GLU A 11 0.93 -23.26 -1.92
C GLU A 11 0.86 -21.95 -1.12
N ILE A 12 -0.28 -21.66 -0.51
CA ILE A 12 -0.48 -20.45 0.31
C ILE A 12 0.33 -20.54 1.61
N GLU A 13 0.38 -21.72 2.23
CA GLU A 13 1.22 -21.91 3.42
C GLU A 13 2.70 -21.67 3.09
N GLN A 14 3.20 -22.21 1.97
CA GLN A 14 4.59 -22.01 1.54
C GLN A 14 4.90 -20.52 1.32
N LYS A 15 4.01 -19.79 0.64
CA LYS A 15 4.15 -18.33 0.45
C LYS A 15 4.16 -17.58 1.78
N MET A 16 3.28 -17.92 2.71
CA MET A 16 3.25 -17.34 4.05
C MET A 16 4.58 -17.59 4.78
N VAL A 17 5.10 -18.82 4.76
CA VAL A 17 6.36 -19.16 5.43
C VAL A 17 7.54 -18.38 4.86
N ALA A 18 7.63 -18.29 3.53
CA ALA A 18 8.67 -17.52 2.86
C ALA A 18 8.60 -16.02 3.21
N ALA A 19 7.40 -15.43 3.19
CA ALA A 19 7.18 -14.02 3.52
C ALA A 19 7.49 -13.71 4.99
N ALA A 20 7.05 -14.57 5.93
CA ALA A 20 7.35 -14.42 7.35
C ALA A 20 8.87 -14.49 7.61
N LYS A 21 9.57 -15.41 6.95
CA LYS A 21 11.03 -15.54 7.04
C LYS A 21 11.75 -14.31 6.48
N SER A 22 11.35 -13.82 5.31
CA SER A 22 11.91 -12.59 4.71
C SER A 22 11.73 -11.38 5.63
N ALA A 23 10.57 -11.26 6.27
CA ALA A 23 10.27 -10.20 7.24
C ALA A 23 10.92 -10.41 8.62
N HIS A 24 11.61 -11.53 8.87
CA HIS A 24 12.18 -11.90 10.18
C HIS A 24 11.11 -11.96 11.30
N LEU A 25 9.90 -12.43 10.97
CA LEU A 25 8.77 -12.55 11.89
C LEU A 25 8.35 -14.02 12.04
N SER A 26 7.74 -14.35 13.19
CA SER A 26 7.03 -15.63 13.33
C SER A 26 5.78 -15.65 12.46
N LYS A 27 5.29 -16.85 12.09
CA LYS A 27 4.05 -17.01 11.30
C LYS A 27 2.87 -16.25 11.91
N SER A 28 2.67 -16.40 13.23
CA SER A 28 1.58 -15.74 13.95
C SER A 28 1.70 -14.21 13.94
N LYS A 29 2.90 -13.67 14.20
CA LYS A 29 3.15 -12.22 14.19
C LYS A 29 2.98 -11.64 12.79
N TRP A 30 3.40 -12.37 11.76
CA TRP A 30 3.21 -11.98 10.37
C TRP A 30 1.73 -11.92 9.98
N ILE A 31 0.93 -12.94 10.33
CA ILE A 31 -0.52 -12.95 10.08
C ILE A 31 -1.20 -11.79 10.82
N SER A 32 -0.91 -11.59 12.12
CA SER A 32 -1.50 -10.49 12.89
C SER A 32 -1.18 -9.13 12.27
N LYS A 33 0.06 -8.95 11.77
CA LYS A 33 0.47 -7.73 11.07
C LYS A 33 -0.34 -7.50 9.80
N ILE A 34 -0.53 -8.54 8.98
CA ILE A 34 -1.35 -8.45 7.76
C ILE A 34 -2.80 -8.10 8.08
N ILE A 35 -3.39 -8.72 9.11
CA ILE A 35 -4.77 -8.40 9.51
C ILE A 35 -4.85 -6.92 9.90
N GLN A 36 -3.88 -6.42 10.69
CA GLN A 36 -3.82 -5.01 11.07
C GLN A 36 -3.67 -4.09 9.84
N GLU A 37 -2.77 -4.42 8.91
CA GLU A 37 -2.55 -3.65 7.67
C GLU A 37 -3.79 -3.64 6.76
N LYS A 38 -4.54 -4.75 6.71
CA LYS A 38 -5.75 -4.87 5.86
C LYS A 38 -7.00 -4.22 6.45
N VAL A 39 -7.05 -4.08 7.77
CA VAL A 39 -8.15 -3.40 8.47
C VAL A 39 -7.81 -1.92 8.71
N SER A 40 -6.55 -1.51 8.53
CA SER A 40 -6.15 -0.11 8.60
C SER A 40 -6.89 0.71 7.55
N ASN A 41 -7.57 1.77 8.01
CA ASN A 41 -8.18 2.78 7.14
C ASN A 41 -7.23 3.97 6.88
N GLU A 42 -6.01 3.89 7.40
CA GLU A 42 -5.00 4.94 7.27
C GLU A 42 -3.87 4.48 6.35
N TRP A 43 -3.28 5.45 5.64
CA TRP A 43 -2.11 5.21 4.80
C TRP A 43 -0.93 4.75 5.67
N PRO A 44 -0.12 3.78 5.20
CA PRO A 44 1.12 3.42 5.87
C PRO A 44 2.00 4.66 6.07
N GLN A 45 2.65 4.75 7.23
CA GLN A 45 3.50 5.89 7.56
C GLN A 45 4.59 6.12 6.50
N SER A 46 5.14 5.06 5.92
CA SER A 46 6.12 5.15 4.83
C SER A 46 5.61 5.90 3.60
N ILE A 47 4.30 5.88 3.33
CA ILE A 47 3.68 6.64 2.23
C ILE A 47 3.44 8.08 2.67
N VAL A 48 2.99 8.29 3.90
CA VAL A 48 2.81 9.64 4.48
C VAL A 48 4.14 10.39 4.50
N ASP A 49 5.22 9.74 4.88
CA ASP A 49 6.57 10.30 4.95
C ASP A 49 7.14 10.63 3.56
N MET A 50 6.63 10.00 2.50
CA MET A 50 7.01 10.33 1.13
C MET A 50 6.33 11.61 0.62
N ALA A 51 5.27 12.10 1.28
CA ALA A 51 4.63 13.34 0.90
C ALA A 51 5.59 14.52 1.11
N GLY A 52 6.03 15.13 0.01
CA GLY A 52 7.02 16.22 0.05
C GLY A 52 8.47 15.77 0.16
N ALA A 53 8.77 14.47 0.01
CA ALA A 53 10.14 13.95 0.00
C ALA A 53 10.89 14.17 -1.33
N TRP A 54 10.23 14.72 -2.36
CA TRP A 54 10.88 15.08 -3.61
C TRP A 54 11.67 16.37 -3.46
N GLU A 55 13.00 16.28 -3.62
CA GLU A 55 13.93 17.41 -3.47
C GLU A 55 13.66 18.54 -4.47
N GLU A 56 13.28 18.20 -5.71
CA GLU A 56 12.88 19.14 -6.74
C GLU A 56 11.51 18.73 -7.28
N PHE A 57 10.45 19.37 -6.77
CA PHE A 57 9.11 19.26 -7.32
C PHE A 57 8.78 20.54 -8.10
N PRO A 58 8.34 20.47 -9.37
CA PRO A 58 8.02 21.65 -10.16
C PRO A 58 6.94 22.51 -9.49
N ASP A 59 6.99 23.82 -9.70
CA ASP A 59 5.93 24.69 -9.20
C ASP A 59 4.61 24.38 -9.90
N ILE A 60 3.49 24.66 -9.23
CA ILE A 60 2.15 24.43 -9.79
C ILE A 60 1.95 25.19 -11.12
N GLN A 61 2.62 26.33 -11.30
CA GLN A 61 2.61 27.08 -12.56
C GLN A 61 3.36 26.31 -13.66
N ASP A 62 4.53 25.75 -13.38
CA ASP A 62 5.31 24.96 -14.34
C ASP A 62 4.53 23.73 -14.80
N ILE A 63 3.86 23.04 -13.86
CA ILE A 63 3.03 21.87 -14.14
C ILE A 63 1.86 22.23 -15.06
N ARG A 64 1.19 23.35 -14.79
CA ARG A 64 0.02 23.80 -15.57
C ARG A 64 0.38 24.45 -16.90
N SER A 65 1.63 24.89 -17.06
CA SER A 65 2.11 25.56 -18.28
C SER A 65 1.98 24.69 -19.53
N ASN A 66 1.97 23.36 -19.37
CA ASN A 66 1.95 22.40 -20.47
C ASN A 66 0.62 21.63 -20.57
N ASN A 67 -0.40 21.99 -19.79
CA ASN A 67 -1.73 21.41 -19.94
C ASN A 67 -2.39 22.01 -21.18
N GLY A 68 -2.81 21.15 -22.12
CA GLY A 68 -3.64 21.59 -23.25
C GLY A 68 -4.97 22.17 -22.76
N ASN A 69 -5.60 23.01 -23.59
CA ASN A 69 -6.94 23.51 -23.29
C ASN A 69 -7.93 22.34 -23.29
N ASP A 70 -8.79 22.28 -22.26
CA ASP A 70 -9.91 21.35 -22.24
C ASP A 70 -10.78 21.59 -23.47
N ILE A 71 -11.12 20.50 -24.17
CA ILE A 71 -12.07 20.55 -25.28
C ILE A 71 -13.48 20.73 -24.76
N GLU A 72 -14.32 21.45 -25.50
CA GLU A 72 -15.73 21.59 -25.14
C GLU A 72 -16.40 20.21 -25.06
N ARG A 73 -17.24 20.03 -24.04
CA ARG A 73 -18.05 18.83 -23.90
C ARG A 73 -18.98 18.70 -25.11
N GLU A 74 -19.14 17.48 -25.63
CA GLU A 74 -20.04 17.21 -26.76
C GLU A 74 -21.47 17.72 -26.48
N ALA A 75 -22.11 18.26 -27.52
CA ALA A 75 -23.50 18.70 -27.46
C ALA A 75 -24.44 17.49 -27.39
N LEU A 76 -25.53 17.63 -26.63
CA LEU A 76 -26.60 16.63 -26.50
C LEU A 76 -27.43 16.49 -27.79
#